data_AF-A0A1Z9IW25-F1
#
_entry.id   AF-A0A1Z9IW25-F1
#
_cell.length_a   1.000
_cell.length_b   1.000
_cell.length_c   1.000
_cell.angle_alpha   90.00
_cell.angle_beta   90.00
_cell.angle_gamma   90.00
#
_symmetry.space_group_name_H-M   'P 1'
#
loop_
_entity.id
_entity.type
_entity.pdbx_description
1 polymer ?
#
loop_
_entity_poly.entity_id
_entity_poly.type
_entity_poly.pdbx_seq_one_letter_code
_entity_poly.pdbx_strand_id
1 'polypeptide(L)'
;MDDANGTDDDMDDANGTDDDMDDANGTDDDMDSDMVCYNMWTHTTTNDSESECSGYGYYVNTSFGEVENFTGCYNIVSHVVTTDDADSCLMYMWVSTSGGPGDDDGHDDGDGDDGGEPMAWPSADDMALFEDTFWDYYLAWDNDSSGSFSFDEFWTIGVYEGDIPSELTNPGWSAGSTDWDQFPYDDAEWSDTDLDGTGDNTDNDDDGDGVPDSQDEFPLDGSESSDLDGDGIGDNSDDDIDGDGVDNSDDDFDSDPGAAADNDGDGLDDASDADDDNDGVPDVADWSPLDQDCIANPMGCEQYDTDGDGVGDNADTDDDTCPAAADATTGATCNEGYYPGDGVEDANDAFHLDPSETTDADGDGIGDNADPDDDNDNVPDGLDAFDFDATESRDTDGDGVGDNADPDMDGDQYLNSDDAFPLNELEWIDTDGDNIGDNSDSDDDGDGVIDADDFAPLDDKQWMDTDEDGMGDNDGADYPNGDTDDDNDGYSDAEEDDCGTDSKSAASQPSDFDGDGLCDAKDATDDRAEKLDGQEDPGFTPGFPSVLAAISLLGAAVLGRRKED
;
A
#
# COMPACT_ATOMS: atom_id res chain seq x y z
N MET A 1 11.12 -4.31 47.50
CA MET A 1 11.42 -2.89 47.76
C MET A 1 11.30 -2.20 46.41
N ASP A 2 10.14 -1.83 45.88
CA ASP A 2 8.69 -2.00 46.11
C ASP A 2 8.12 -1.64 44.71
N ASP A 3 7.40 -2.51 44.00
CA ASP A 3 5.93 -2.73 44.02
C ASP A 3 5.06 -1.47 44.15
N ALA A 4 4.26 -1.19 43.10
CA ALA A 4 2.93 -0.59 43.21
C ALA A 4 2.06 -1.01 42.01
N ASN A 5 1.39 -2.15 42.18
CA ASN A 5 0.26 -2.62 41.39
C ASN A 5 -1.01 -2.32 42.22
N GLY A 6 -2.10 -1.84 41.61
CA GLY A 6 -3.34 -1.50 42.31
C GLY A 6 -4.57 -1.78 41.46
N THR A 7 -5.02 -3.03 41.50
CA THR A 7 -6.34 -3.51 41.08
C THR A 7 -7.37 -3.21 42.17
N ASP A 8 -8.61 -2.84 41.80
CA ASP A 8 -9.78 -3.13 42.64
C ASP A 8 -11.01 -3.34 41.75
N ASP A 9 -11.40 -4.61 41.63
CA ASP A 9 -12.73 -5.07 41.20
C ASP A 9 -13.56 -5.22 42.49
N ASP A 10 -14.80 -4.70 42.53
CA ASP A 10 -15.95 -5.46 43.05
C ASP A 10 -17.30 -4.77 42.79
N MET A 11 -18.24 -5.63 42.41
CA MET A 11 -19.64 -5.42 42.01
C MET A 11 -20.56 -4.88 43.11
N ASP A 12 -21.65 -4.18 42.75
CA ASP A 12 -23.02 -4.75 42.83
C ASP A 12 -24.13 -3.75 42.42
N ASP A 13 -25.13 -4.32 41.73
CA ASP A 13 -26.39 -3.74 41.29
C ASP A 13 -27.27 -3.15 42.42
N ALA A 14 -28.09 -2.15 42.06
CA ALA A 14 -29.56 -2.10 42.23
C ALA A 14 -30.13 -0.76 42.74
N ASN A 15 -31.08 -0.24 41.94
CA ASN A 15 -32.35 0.41 42.32
C ASN A 15 -32.43 1.23 43.62
N GLY A 16 -32.60 2.54 43.43
CA GLY A 16 -33.83 3.23 43.81
C GLY A 16 -33.83 4.09 45.08
N THR A 17 -34.71 5.09 45.03
CA THR A 17 -35.13 6.11 46.03
C THR A 17 -34.34 7.43 45.96
N ASP A 18 -34.85 8.44 45.25
CA ASP A 18 -36.04 9.31 45.49
C ASP A 18 -35.71 10.48 46.43
N ASP A 19 -36.28 11.63 46.09
CA ASP A 19 -36.43 12.91 46.80
C ASP A 19 -35.69 14.13 46.23
N ASP A 20 -36.43 14.84 45.36
CA ASP A 20 -36.62 16.32 45.24
C ASP A 20 -36.50 16.85 43.79
N MET A 21 -37.39 17.65 43.21
CA MET A 21 -38.80 17.99 43.43
C MET A 21 -39.24 18.81 42.19
N ASP A 22 -40.38 18.42 41.62
CA ASP A 22 -41.38 19.16 40.83
C ASP A 22 -41.02 19.96 39.56
N ASP A 23 -41.49 19.38 38.44
CA ASP A 23 -42.19 20.02 37.32
C ASP A 23 -42.83 21.38 37.64
N ALA A 24 -42.53 22.36 36.78
CA ALA A 24 -43.36 23.53 36.56
C ALA A 24 -43.61 23.71 35.05
N ASN A 25 -44.75 23.19 34.62
CA ASN A 25 -45.55 23.77 33.54
C ASN A 25 -45.80 25.26 33.80
N GLY A 26 -45.74 26.07 32.74
CA GLY A 26 -46.53 27.30 32.65
C GLY A 26 -45.76 28.53 32.19
N THR A 27 -45.56 28.65 30.88
CA THR A 27 -45.75 29.95 30.22
C THR A 27 -46.96 29.84 29.32
N ASP A 28 -47.93 30.67 29.68
CA ASP A 28 -49.11 31.09 28.93
C ASP A 28 -48.69 31.51 27.51
N ASP A 29 -49.29 30.92 26.47
CA ASP A 29 -49.83 31.69 25.35
C ASP A 29 -50.89 30.85 24.63
N ASP A 30 -52.04 31.50 24.50
CA ASP A 30 -53.30 31.05 23.93
C ASP A 30 -53.19 30.78 22.42
N MET A 31 -53.97 29.78 21.96
CA MET A 31 -54.46 29.52 20.60
C MET A 31 -53.44 28.99 19.56
N ASP A 32 -53.68 27.77 19.06
CA ASP A 32 -54.04 27.65 17.64
C ASP A 32 -54.69 26.30 17.27
N SER A 33 -55.55 26.40 16.27
CA SER A 33 -56.42 25.38 15.69
C SER A 33 -55.64 24.29 14.93
N ASP A 34 -56.01 23.02 15.14
CA ASP A 34 -55.53 21.89 14.32
C ASP A 34 -55.88 22.11 12.83
N MET A 35 -54.87 22.25 11.95
CA MET A 35 -55.01 22.45 10.50
C MET A 35 -54.79 21.14 9.71
N VAL A 36 -55.45 20.99 8.56
CA VAL A 36 -55.37 19.81 7.66
C VAL A 36 -55.31 20.27 6.20
N CYS A 37 -54.29 19.84 5.42
CA CYS A 37 -54.16 20.16 3.98
C CYS A 37 -54.72 19.01 3.08
N TYR A 38 -55.27 19.34 1.90
CA TYR A 38 -55.80 18.39 0.89
C TYR A 38 -55.38 18.76 -0.54
N ASN A 39 -54.84 17.82 -1.33
CA ASN A 39 -54.53 18.01 -2.77
C ASN A 39 -55.64 17.50 -3.70
N MET A 40 -55.88 18.19 -4.82
CA MET A 40 -56.91 17.91 -5.84
C MET A 40 -56.35 17.64 -7.26
N TRP A 41 -55.03 17.57 -7.48
CA TRP A 41 -54.45 17.34 -8.82
C TRP A 41 -53.84 15.94 -9.01
N THR A 42 -54.26 15.25 -10.07
CA THR A 42 -53.61 14.03 -10.56
C THR A 42 -52.51 14.38 -11.55
N HIS A 43 -51.25 14.02 -11.25
CA HIS A 43 -50.13 14.13 -12.19
C HIS A 43 -49.92 12.83 -12.96
N THR A 44 -49.94 12.91 -14.29
CA THR A 44 -49.63 11.77 -15.18
C THR A 44 -48.72 12.22 -16.31
N THR A 45 -47.55 11.60 -16.43
CA THR A 45 -46.60 11.85 -17.52
C THR A 45 -46.23 10.54 -18.22
N THR A 46 -45.91 10.60 -19.51
CA THR A 46 -45.60 9.41 -20.33
C THR A 46 -44.26 9.57 -21.05
N ASN A 47 -43.45 8.51 -21.04
CA ASN A 47 -42.08 8.42 -21.59
C ASN A 47 -40.93 8.96 -20.71
N ASP A 48 -41.19 9.28 -19.44
CA ASP A 48 -40.12 9.61 -18.50
C ASP A 48 -39.37 8.36 -18.03
N SER A 49 -38.12 8.54 -17.64
CA SER A 49 -37.29 7.50 -17.03
C SER A 49 -37.60 7.33 -15.54
N GLU A 50 -37.25 6.17 -14.98
CA GLU A 50 -37.48 5.89 -13.56
C GLU A 50 -36.79 6.92 -12.62
N SER A 51 -35.66 7.48 -13.04
CA SER A 51 -34.93 8.52 -12.29
C SER A 51 -35.62 9.89 -12.30
N GLU A 52 -36.44 10.17 -13.31
CA GLU A 52 -37.18 11.43 -13.42
C GLU A 52 -38.47 11.43 -12.59
N CYS A 53 -38.89 10.29 -12.04
CA CYS A 53 -40.13 10.16 -11.24
C CYS A 53 -39.96 10.40 -9.73
N SER A 54 -38.94 11.16 -9.30
CA SER A 54 -38.66 11.39 -7.87
C SER A 54 -39.87 12.01 -7.16
N GLY A 55 -40.53 11.24 -6.28
CA GLY A 55 -41.76 11.64 -5.56
C GLY A 55 -43.06 10.97 -6.03
N TYR A 56 -43.03 10.21 -7.15
CA TYR A 56 -44.19 9.54 -7.73
C TYR A 56 -43.91 8.04 -8.00
N GLY A 57 -44.96 7.23 -8.19
CA GLY A 57 -44.81 5.83 -8.54
C GLY A 57 -44.50 5.66 -10.03
N TYR A 58 -43.41 4.97 -10.40
CA TYR A 58 -43.14 4.60 -11.79
C TYR A 58 -43.83 3.28 -12.17
N TYR A 59 -44.63 3.30 -13.23
CA TYR A 59 -45.36 2.12 -13.68
C TYR A 59 -44.96 1.79 -15.12
N VAL A 60 -44.82 0.49 -15.40
CA VAL A 60 -44.47 -0.01 -16.74
C VAL A 60 -45.57 -0.93 -17.23
N ASN A 61 -46.10 -0.63 -18.41
CA ASN A 61 -47.12 -1.40 -19.11
C ASN A 61 -48.31 -1.81 -18.23
N THR A 62 -48.81 -0.87 -17.42
CA THR A 62 -49.90 -1.08 -16.45
C THR A 62 -51.18 -0.42 -16.95
N SER A 63 -52.35 -0.99 -16.66
CA SER A 63 -53.65 -0.44 -17.09
C SER A 63 -54.41 0.14 -15.91
N PHE A 64 -54.90 1.37 -16.05
CA PHE A 64 -55.68 2.09 -15.04
C PHE A 64 -56.99 2.59 -15.67
N GLY A 65 -58.14 2.04 -15.23
CA GLY A 65 -59.44 2.41 -15.79
C GLY A 65 -59.52 2.21 -17.30
N GLU A 66 -59.81 3.28 -18.06
CA GLU A 66 -59.87 3.27 -19.52
C GLU A 66 -58.50 3.41 -20.23
N VAL A 67 -57.41 3.61 -19.49
CA VAL A 67 -56.04 3.73 -20.05
C VAL A 67 -55.34 2.37 -20.01
N GLU A 68 -55.04 1.80 -21.17
CA GLU A 68 -54.32 0.52 -21.30
C GLU A 68 -52.85 0.70 -21.74
N ASN A 69 -51.94 -0.07 -21.12
CA ASN A 69 -50.50 -0.11 -21.42
C ASN A 69 -49.71 1.18 -21.07
N PHE A 70 -50.04 1.83 -19.95
CA PHE A 70 -49.35 3.01 -19.45
C PHE A 70 -47.92 2.70 -18.98
N THR A 71 -46.95 3.53 -19.40
CA THR A 71 -45.56 3.51 -18.93
C THR A 71 -45.09 4.95 -18.64
N GLY A 72 -44.81 5.27 -17.37
CA GLY A 72 -44.50 6.63 -16.92
C GLY A 72 -44.73 6.85 -15.41
N CYS A 73 -44.62 8.09 -14.95
CA CYS A 73 -44.88 8.46 -13.55
C CYS A 73 -46.40 8.60 -13.30
N TYR A 74 -46.92 7.97 -12.25
CA TYR A 74 -48.34 7.99 -11.89
C TYR A 74 -48.50 8.01 -10.36
N ASN A 75 -49.44 8.80 -9.84
CA ASN A 75 -49.75 8.86 -8.41
C ASN A 75 -51.26 8.74 -8.17
N ILE A 76 -51.65 7.88 -7.22
CA ILE A 76 -52.94 7.89 -6.56
C ILE A 76 -52.67 8.19 -5.08
N VAL A 77 -53.19 9.34 -4.62
CA VAL A 77 -53.36 9.80 -3.23
C VAL A 77 -52.73 8.89 -2.15
N SER A 78 -51.69 9.40 -1.47
CA SER A 78 -51.30 8.91 -0.14
C SER A 78 -51.37 10.03 0.88
N HIS A 79 -52.23 9.86 1.89
CA HIS A 79 -52.31 10.77 3.03
C HIS A 79 -51.07 10.59 3.91
N VAL A 80 -50.31 11.67 4.15
CA VAL A 80 -49.36 11.74 5.26
C VAL A 80 -49.73 12.95 6.11
N VAL A 81 -49.72 12.76 7.43
CA VAL A 81 -49.87 13.84 8.41
C VAL A 81 -48.47 14.35 8.71
N THR A 82 -48.17 15.60 8.38
CA THR A 82 -46.95 16.29 8.83
C THR A 82 -47.32 17.47 9.74
N THR A 83 -46.36 17.96 10.51
CA THR A 83 -46.53 18.97 11.56
C THR A 83 -45.99 20.34 11.13
N ASP A 84 -46.05 20.63 9.83
CA ASP A 84 -45.43 21.84 9.28
C ASP A 84 -46.38 23.04 9.37
N ASP A 85 -45.82 24.25 9.43
CA ASP A 85 -46.56 25.51 9.63
C ASP A 85 -47.24 26.03 8.35
N ALA A 86 -48.03 27.10 8.50
CA ALA A 86 -48.93 27.65 7.49
C ALA A 86 -48.24 28.06 6.16
N ASP A 87 -46.96 28.40 6.16
CA ASP A 87 -46.27 28.92 4.96
C ASP A 87 -45.93 27.81 3.96
N SER A 88 -45.94 26.54 4.39
CA SER A 88 -45.71 25.39 3.50
C SER A 88 -46.95 24.94 2.69
N CYS A 89 -48.14 25.56 2.86
CA CYS A 89 -49.40 25.15 2.22
C CYS A 89 -49.97 26.18 1.20
N LEU A 90 -49.13 26.98 0.52
CA LEU A 90 -49.51 28.10 -0.37
C LEU A 90 -50.23 27.75 -1.71
N MET A 91 -50.93 26.61 -1.82
CA MET A 91 -51.75 26.27 -3.01
C MET A 91 -53.14 25.70 -2.68
N TYR A 92 -53.73 26.03 -1.51
CA TYR A 92 -54.99 25.44 -1.04
C TYR A 92 -56.06 26.47 -0.59
N MET A 93 -57.35 26.11 -0.72
CA MET A 93 -58.50 26.97 -0.40
C MET A 93 -59.15 26.65 0.96
N TRP A 94 -59.52 27.68 1.73
CA TRP A 94 -60.02 27.67 3.11
C TRP A 94 -61.55 27.54 3.28
N VAL A 95 -62.03 26.94 4.40
CA VAL A 95 -63.42 27.10 4.91
C VAL A 95 -63.50 27.09 6.45
N SER A 96 -64.05 28.14 7.09
CA SER A 96 -64.45 28.10 8.52
C SER A 96 -65.79 27.41 8.76
N THR A 97 -65.87 26.53 9.75
CA THR A 97 -67.12 25.94 10.24
C THR A 97 -67.76 26.78 11.35
N SER A 98 -68.38 27.92 11.02
CA SER A 98 -69.31 28.56 11.95
C SER A 98 -70.53 29.16 11.25
N GLY A 99 -71.63 28.40 11.21
CA GLY A 99 -72.94 28.95 10.87
C GLY A 99 -73.93 27.95 10.27
N GLY A 100 -74.59 27.13 11.11
CA GLY A 100 -75.77 26.35 10.74
C GLY A 100 -76.88 26.52 11.80
N PRO A 101 -78.17 26.59 11.40
CA PRO A 101 -79.26 27.15 12.20
C PRO A 101 -79.74 26.22 13.33
N GLY A 102 -80.19 26.82 14.43
CA GLY A 102 -80.49 26.13 15.68
C GLY A 102 -81.75 25.26 15.69
N ASP A 103 -81.80 24.43 16.72
CA ASP A 103 -83.02 23.96 17.36
C ASP A 103 -82.80 23.88 18.88
N ASP A 104 -83.89 24.16 19.59
CA ASP A 104 -84.03 24.56 20.98
C ASP A 104 -84.55 23.37 21.82
N ASP A 105 -83.79 22.88 22.81
CA ASP A 105 -84.32 22.48 24.13
C ASP A 105 -83.30 21.84 25.10
N GLY A 106 -83.19 22.43 26.30
CA GLY A 106 -83.24 21.65 27.55
C GLY A 106 -81.94 21.15 28.18
N HIS A 107 -81.40 21.97 29.10
CA HIS A 107 -81.04 21.64 30.49
C HIS A 107 -80.56 20.22 30.85
N ASP A 108 -79.30 20.15 31.36
CA ASP A 108 -78.76 19.38 32.51
C ASP A 108 -79.43 18.02 32.80
N ASP A 109 -78.71 16.90 32.79
CA ASP A 109 -78.09 16.32 33.99
C ASP A 109 -77.01 15.27 33.61
N GLY A 110 -75.92 15.24 34.36
CA GLY A 110 -74.78 14.35 34.14
C GLY A 110 -74.96 12.85 34.43
N ASP A 111 -73.97 12.14 33.89
CA ASP A 111 -73.43 10.80 34.18
C ASP A 111 -74.27 9.56 33.86
N GLY A 112 -73.92 8.93 32.73
CA GLY A 112 -74.17 7.51 32.46
C GLY A 112 -73.70 7.09 31.06
N ASP A 113 -72.68 6.25 31.02
CA ASP A 113 -72.17 5.46 29.88
C ASP A 113 -73.10 5.36 28.66
N ASP A 114 -72.63 5.85 27.51
CA ASP A 114 -72.83 5.20 26.22
C ASP A 114 -71.63 5.55 25.32
N GLY A 115 -70.99 4.52 24.77
CA GLY A 115 -69.94 4.66 23.78
C GLY A 115 -70.46 5.40 22.55
N GLY A 116 -69.81 6.51 22.22
CA GLY A 116 -69.97 7.21 20.95
C GLY A 116 -69.00 6.64 19.94
N GLU A 117 -69.48 5.67 19.16
CA GLU A 117 -68.90 5.29 17.87
C GLU A 117 -68.50 6.55 17.07
N PRO A 118 -67.35 6.57 16.37
CA PRO A 118 -67.09 7.61 15.40
C PRO A 118 -68.23 7.62 14.37
N MET A 119 -68.73 8.82 14.08
CA MET A 119 -69.68 9.07 13.00
C MET A 119 -69.24 8.28 11.76
N ALA A 120 -70.08 7.34 11.34
CA ALA A 120 -69.83 6.55 10.16
C ALA A 120 -69.66 7.49 8.96
N TRP A 121 -68.53 7.35 8.28
CA TRP A 121 -68.27 7.91 6.97
C TRP A 121 -69.43 7.59 6.01
N PRO A 122 -69.70 8.43 4.99
CA PRO A 122 -70.61 8.07 3.92
C PRO A 122 -70.20 6.70 3.36
N SER A 123 -71.16 5.81 3.13
CA SER A 123 -70.84 4.51 2.57
C SER A 123 -70.29 4.67 1.14
N ALA A 124 -69.58 3.66 0.62
CA ALA A 124 -69.13 3.65 -0.77
C ALA A 124 -70.29 3.86 -1.76
N ASP A 125 -71.52 3.47 -1.38
CA ASP A 125 -72.74 3.70 -2.16
C ASP A 125 -73.21 5.17 -2.12
N ASP A 126 -72.91 5.93 -1.05
CA ASP A 126 -73.22 7.37 -0.92
C ASP A 126 -72.22 8.24 -1.70
N MET A 127 -70.95 7.83 -1.75
CA MET A 127 -69.91 8.46 -2.57
C MET A 127 -70.09 8.17 -4.06
N ALA A 128 -70.50 6.95 -4.42
CA ALA A 128 -70.87 6.62 -5.80
C ALA A 128 -72.11 7.38 -6.27
N LEU A 129 -73.08 7.66 -5.40
CA LEU A 129 -74.25 8.46 -5.76
C LEU A 129 -73.91 9.94 -6.02
N PHE A 130 -72.93 10.49 -5.30
CA PHE A 130 -72.41 11.85 -5.50
C PHE A 130 -71.59 11.96 -6.79
N GLU A 131 -70.73 10.97 -7.09
CA GLU A 131 -69.99 10.89 -8.36
C GLU A 131 -70.94 10.76 -9.56
N ASP A 132 -71.93 9.86 -9.50
CA ASP A 132 -72.87 9.62 -10.60
C ASP A 132 -73.77 10.84 -10.84
N THR A 133 -74.18 11.58 -9.80
CA THR A 133 -74.93 12.84 -9.96
C THR A 133 -74.08 14.03 -10.41
N PHE A 134 -72.80 14.10 -10.05
CA PHE A 134 -71.87 15.13 -10.52
C PHE A 134 -71.52 14.92 -12.00
N TRP A 135 -71.22 13.67 -12.40
CA TRP A 135 -70.89 13.34 -13.79
C TRP A 135 -72.11 13.33 -14.74
N ASP A 136 -73.31 12.96 -14.28
CA ASP A 136 -74.55 13.14 -15.06
C ASP A 136 -74.89 14.63 -15.29
N TYR A 137 -74.49 15.51 -14.36
CA TYR A 137 -74.60 16.98 -14.53
C TYR A 137 -73.52 17.54 -15.45
N TYR A 138 -72.29 17.02 -15.36
CA TYR A 138 -71.13 17.35 -16.19
C TYR A 138 -71.34 17.00 -17.67
N LEU A 139 -71.78 15.77 -17.96
CA LEU A 139 -71.98 15.26 -19.33
C LEU A 139 -73.22 15.85 -20.03
N ALA A 140 -74.13 16.49 -19.29
CA ALA A 140 -75.25 17.18 -19.88
C ALA A 140 -74.86 18.53 -20.52
N TRP A 141 -73.75 19.14 -20.10
CA TRP A 141 -73.38 20.53 -20.40
C TRP A 141 -72.06 20.72 -21.16
N ASP A 142 -71.22 19.69 -21.27
CA ASP A 142 -70.12 19.62 -22.25
C ASP A 142 -70.70 19.31 -23.65
N ASN A 143 -71.05 20.36 -24.39
CA ASN A 143 -71.76 20.22 -25.68
C ASN A 143 -70.80 20.04 -26.87
N ASP A 144 -69.49 20.05 -26.63
CA ASP A 144 -68.46 19.79 -27.65
C ASP A 144 -67.61 18.54 -27.38
N SER A 145 -67.80 17.90 -26.22
CA SER A 145 -67.18 16.64 -25.80
C SER A 145 -65.65 16.72 -25.70
N SER A 146 -65.12 17.91 -25.39
CA SER A 146 -63.68 18.15 -25.21
C SER A 146 -63.15 17.65 -23.86
N GLY A 147 -64.04 17.41 -22.88
CA GLY A 147 -63.66 16.88 -21.57
C GLY A 147 -63.08 17.92 -20.60
N SER A 148 -63.16 19.22 -20.90
CA SER A 148 -62.79 20.33 -19.99
C SER A 148 -63.71 21.54 -20.17
N PHE A 149 -64.03 22.25 -19.08
CA PHE A 149 -64.93 23.42 -19.09
C PHE A 149 -64.17 24.71 -19.49
N SER A 150 -64.58 25.38 -20.57
CA SER A 150 -63.93 26.63 -21.01
C SER A 150 -64.69 27.90 -20.57
N PHE A 151 -64.01 29.04 -20.48
CA PHE A 151 -64.61 30.30 -19.99
C PHE A 151 -65.74 30.84 -20.88
N ASP A 152 -65.75 30.50 -22.17
CA ASP A 152 -66.85 30.77 -23.09
C ASP A 152 -68.13 29.98 -22.76
N GLU A 153 -68.02 28.83 -22.11
CA GLU A 153 -69.16 28.06 -21.58
C GLU A 153 -69.63 28.63 -20.22
N PHE A 154 -68.71 29.10 -19.38
CA PHE A 154 -69.03 29.84 -18.14
C PHE A 154 -69.79 31.15 -18.42
N TRP A 155 -69.37 31.92 -19.42
CA TRP A 155 -70.06 33.16 -19.82
C TRP A 155 -71.45 32.92 -20.41
N THR A 156 -71.66 31.79 -21.09
CA THR A 156 -72.97 31.45 -21.67
C THR A 156 -74.01 31.15 -20.58
N ILE A 157 -73.57 30.64 -19.41
CA ILE A 157 -74.42 30.41 -18.23
C ILE A 157 -74.90 31.73 -17.61
N GLY A 158 -74.02 32.71 -17.43
CA GLY A 158 -74.40 34.00 -16.83
C GLY A 158 -75.42 34.80 -17.67
N VAL A 159 -75.41 34.63 -19.00
CA VAL A 159 -76.36 35.30 -19.90
C VAL A 159 -77.74 34.61 -19.95
N TYR A 160 -77.85 33.32 -19.58
CA TYR A 160 -79.12 32.58 -19.59
C TYR A 160 -79.98 32.82 -18.34
N GLU A 161 -79.36 33.11 -17.19
CA GLU A 161 -80.05 33.47 -15.93
C GLU A 161 -80.39 34.99 -15.83
N GLY A 162 -79.83 35.82 -16.72
CA GLY A 162 -80.21 37.23 -16.87
C GLY A 162 -79.55 38.21 -15.90
N ASP A 163 -78.48 37.83 -15.23
CA ASP A 163 -77.83 38.63 -14.18
C ASP A 163 -76.62 39.47 -14.63
N ILE A 164 -76.36 39.57 -15.94
CA ILE A 164 -75.29 40.46 -16.46
C ILE A 164 -75.92 41.71 -17.12
N PRO A 165 -75.64 42.94 -16.65
CA PRO A 165 -76.12 44.16 -17.28
C PRO A 165 -75.65 44.27 -18.73
N SER A 166 -76.54 44.70 -19.63
CA SER A 166 -76.28 44.85 -21.08
C SER A 166 -75.25 45.94 -21.47
N GLU A 167 -74.48 46.45 -20.50
CA GLU A 167 -73.46 47.50 -20.68
C GLU A 167 -72.02 46.93 -20.60
N LEU A 168 -71.83 45.64 -20.27
CA LEU A 168 -70.54 44.98 -20.34
C LEU A 168 -70.28 44.48 -21.77
N THR A 169 -69.54 45.26 -22.55
CA THR A 169 -68.93 44.77 -23.80
C THR A 169 -67.73 43.90 -23.47
N ASN A 170 -67.64 42.73 -24.12
CA ASN A 170 -66.46 41.85 -24.14
C ASN A 170 -65.16 42.70 -24.13
N PRO A 171 -64.30 42.61 -23.09
CA PRO A 171 -63.22 43.55 -22.83
C PRO A 171 -62.03 43.44 -23.80
N GLY A 172 -62.25 42.92 -25.02
CA GLY A 172 -61.23 42.94 -26.08
C GLY A 172 -60.40 41.67 -26.17
N TRP A 173 -60.95 40.52 -25.77
CA TRP A 173 -60.28 39.23 -25.97
C TRP A 173 -60.03 38.94 -27.45
N SER A 174 -58.79 38.57 -27.80
CA SER A 174 -58.47 37.95 -29.08
C SER A 174 -57.87 36.58 -28.81
N ALA A 175 -58.25 35.58 -29.60
CA ALA A 175 -57.99 34.15 -29.38
C ALA A 175 -56.50 33.73 -29.52
N GLY A 176 -55.56 34.59 -29.13
CA GLY A 176 -54.13 34.36 -29.22
C GLY A 176 -53.29 35.00 -28.10
N SER A 177 -53.89 35.49 -27.02
CA SER A 177 -53.16 35.90 -25.81
C SER A 177 -53.30 34.79 -24.77
N THR A 178 -52.20 34.15 -24.40
CA THR A 178 -52.16 33.13 -23.34
C THR A 178 -51.78 33.70 -21.97
N ASP A 179 -51.46 34.99 -21.88
CA ASP A 179 -51.07 35.60 -20.61
C ASP A 179 -52.32 36.09 -19.88
N TRP A 180 -52.52 35.55 -18.68
CA TRP A 180 -53.58 35.93 -17.75
C TRP A 180 -53.25 37.29 -17.15
N ASP A 181 -54.15 38.26 -17.30
CA ASP A 181 -54.10 39.55 -16.61
C ASP A 181 -54.84 39.40 -15.27
N GLN A 182 -54.10 39.51 -14.15
CA GLN A 182 -54.63 39.33 -12.79
C GLN A 182 -55.58 40.49 -12.38
N PHE A 183 -55.51 41.65 -13.04
CA PHE A 183 -56.36 42.82 -12.76
C PHE A 183 -57.14 43.27 -14.00
N PRO A 184 -58.08 42.46 -14.52
CA PRO A 184 -58.77 42.70 -15.80
C PRO A 184 -59.72 43.92 -15.81
N TYR A 185 -59.81 44.65 -14.70
CA TYR A 185 -60.61 45.87 -14.55
C TYR A 185 -59.78 47.12 -14.21
N ASP A 186 -58.46 46.98 -14.04
CA ASP A 186 -57.54 48.09 -13.85
C ASP A 186 -56.47 48.06 -14.95
N ASP A 187 -56.67 48.84 -16.01
CA ASP A 187 -55.74 48.89 -17.15
C ASP A 187 -54.30 49.36 -16.76
N ALA A 188 -54.09 49.82 -15.52
CA ALA A 188 -52.80 50.23 -14.98
C ALA A 188 -52.07 49.11 -14.22
N GLU A 189 -52.72 48.00 -13.90
CA GLU A 189 -52.14 46.85 -13.20
C GLU A 189 -52.25 45.61 -14.10
N TRP A 190 -51.24 44.75 -14.10
CA TRP A 190 -51.25 43.55 -14.94
C TRP A 190 -50.58 42.33 -14.29
N SER A 191 -49.88 42.53 -13.17
CA SER A 191 -49.15 41.52 -12.41
C SER A 191 -49.27 41.84 -10.91
N ASP A 192 -49.16 40.81 -10.09
CA ASP A 192 -49.23 40.79 -8.62
C ASP A 192 -48.39 39.56 -8.24
N THR A 193 -47.14 39.83 -7.87
CA THR A 193 -46.07 38.83 -7.77
C THR A 193 -46.13 38.09 -6.44
N ASP A 194 -46.45 38.78 -5.34
CA ASP A 194 -46.60 38.19 -4.00
C ASP A 194 -48.04 37.71 -3.65
N LEU A 195 -49.02 38.05 -4.50
CA LEU A 195 -50.43 37.69 -4.37
C LEU A 195 -51.14 38.31 -3.15
N ASP A 196 -50.67 39.47 -2.66
CA ASP A 196 -51.30 40.19 -1.55
C ASP A 196 -52.61 40.90 -1.96
N GLY A 197 -52.84 41.02 -3.27
CA GLY A 197 -54.01 41.65 -3.89
C GLY A 197 -53.82 43.11 -4.29
N THR A 198 -52.60 43.63 -4.17
CA THR A 198 -52.11 44.89 -4.73
C THR A 198 -51.30 44.55 -5.99
N GLY A 199 -51.45 45.32 -7.07
CA GLY A 199 -50.68 45.05 -8.29
C GLY A 199 -49.29 45.70 -8.23
N ASP A 200 -48.30 45.07 -8.86
CA ASP A 200 -46.88 45.47 -8.87
C ASP A 200 -46.65 46.96 -9.23
N ASN A 201 -47.50 47.60 -10.04
CA ASN A 201 -47.27 49.03 -10.36
C ASN A 201 -47.67 49.99 -9.22
N THR A 202 -48.44 49.50 -8.25
CA THR A 202 -48.90 50.25 -7.08
C THR A 202 -48.27 49.74 -5.79
N ASP A 203 -47.84 48.49 -5.75
CA ASP A 203 -47.08 47.95 -4.64
C ASP A 203 -45.73 48.68 -4.48
N ASN A 204 -45.14 48.56 -3.31
CA ASN A 204 -43.80 49.08 -3.05
C ASN A 204 -42.87 47.97 -2.54
N ASP A 205 -43.30 46.72 -2.65
CA ASP A 205 -42.68 45.48 -2.19
C ASP A 205 -43.35 44.33 -3.00
N ASP A 206 -43.06 44.31 -4.31
CA ASP A 206 -43.82 43.52 -5.31
C ASP A 206 -43.79 42.00 -5.05
N ASP A 207 -42.73 41.49 -4.40
CA ASP A 207 -42.56 40.06 -4.07
C ASP A 207 -42.75 39.72 -2.58
N GLY A 208 -43.00 40.72 -1.74
CA GLY A 208 -43.43 40.57 -0.36
C GLY A 208 -42.36 40.03 0.60
N ASP A 209 -41.08 40.14 0.25
CA ASP A 209 -39.96 39.67 1.08
C ASP A 209 -39.63 40.61 2.25
N GLY A 210 -40.20 41.82 2.22
CA GLY A 210 -40.05 42.86 3.23
C GLY A 210 -39.02 43.94 2.90
N VAL A 211 -38.36 43.88 1.75
CA VAL A 211 -37.46 44.89 1.19
C VAL A 211 -38.20 45.68 0.12
N PRO A 212 -38.40 47.01 0.29
CA PRO A 212 -39.17 47.76 -0.70
C PRO A 212 -38.45 47.84 -2.05
N ASP A 213 -39.15 47.72 -3.19
CA ASP A 213 -38.58 47.65 -4.57
C ASP A 213 -37.51 48.71 -4.88
N SER A 214 -37.61 49.87 -4.24
CA SER A 214 -36.65 50.96 -4.38
C SER A 214 -35.26 50.70 -3.78
N GLN A 215 -35.14 49.66 -2.96
CA GLN A 215 -33.94 49.20 -2.26
C GLN A 215 -33.65 47.72 -2.55
N ASP A 216 -34.50 47.09 -3.37
CA ASP A 216 -34.36 45.71 -3.79
C ASP A 216 -33.71 45.65 -5.17
N GLU A 217 -32.62 44.89 -5.31
CA GLU A 217 -31.98 44.68 -6.62
C GLU A 217 -32.72 43.62 -7.46
N PHE A 218 -33.54 42.77 -6.82
CA PHE A 218 -34.44 41.77 -7.42
C PHE A 218 -35.91 41.92 -6.98
N PRO A 219 -36.60 43.04 -7.31
CA PRO A 219 -37.94 43.34 -6.79
C PRO A 219 -39.07 42.34 -7.09
N LEU A 220 -38.83 41.27 -7.84
CA LEU A 220 -39.86 40.30 -8.23
C LEU A 220 -39.48 38.87 -7.82
N ASP A 221 -38.43 38.72 -7.01
CA ASP A 221 -37.91 37.44 -6.53
C ASP A 221 -37.74 37.52 -5.02
N GLY A 222 -38.79 37.17 -4.28
CA GLY A 222 -38.79 37.30 -2.82
C GLY A 222 -37.86 36.33 -2.08
N SER A 223 -36.95 35.65 -2.80
CA SER A 223 -35.82 34.92 -2.23
C SER A 223 -34.50 35.68 -2.30
N GLU A 224 -34.44 36.81 -3.01
CA GLU A 224 -33.23 37.60 -3.24
C GLU A 224 -33.53 39.09 -3.11
N SER A 225 -32.68 39.84 -2.41
CA SER A 225 -32.85 41.29 -2.30
C SER A 225 -31.56 42.11 -2.40
N SER A 226 -30.40 41.44 -2.49
CA SER A 226 -29.08 42.07 -2.55
C SER A 226 -28.21 41.40 -3.63
N ASP A 227 -27.34 42.19 -4.26
CA ASP A 227 -26.38 41.81 -5.33
C ASP A 227 -25.08 42.59 -5.05
N LEU A 228 -24.20 42.01 -4.22
CA LEU A 228 -23.05 42.71 -3.67
C LEU A 228 -22.00 43.03 -4.75
N ASP A 229 -21.75 42.12 -5.69
CA ASP A 229 -20.78 42.30 -6.77
C ASP A 229 -21.38 42.94 -8.05
N GLY A 230 -22.70 42.91 -8.20
CA GLY A 230 -23.44 43.50 -9.30
C GLY A 230 -23.47 42.65 -10.58
N ASP A 231 -23.27 41.34 -10.48
CA ASP A 231 -23.26 40.42 -11.62
C ASP A 231 -24.67 40.01 -12.10
N GLY A 232 -25.68 40.26 -11.25
CA GLY A 232 -27.09 39.97 -11.49
C GLY A 232 -27.57 38.60 -10.99
N ILE A 233 -26.79 37.92 -10.16
CA ILE A 233 -27.18 36.82 -9.28
C ILE A 233 -27.37 37.41 -7.88
N GLY A 234 -28.39 36.97 -7.13
CA GLY A 234 -28.62 37.49 -5.79
C GLY A 234 -27.76 36.81 -4.73
N ASP A 235 -27.37 37.55 -3.68
CA ASP A 235 -26.44 37.10 -2.65
C ASP A 235 -26.82 35.75 -2.00
N ASN A 236 -28.11 35.38 -1.93
CA ASN A 236 -28.51 34.09 -1.35
C ASN A 236 -28.31 32.89 -2.30
N SER A 237 -28.16 33.16 -3.60
CA SER A 237 -27.95 32.18 -4.67
C SER A 237 -26.57 32.28 -5.31
N ASP A 238 -25.79 33.30 -4.95
CA ASP A 238 -24.44 33.50 -5.44
C ASP A 238 -23.44 32.68 -4.64
N ASP A 239 -22.57 31.97 -5.36
CA ASP A 239 -21.51 31.16 -4.77
C ASP A 239 -20.23 32.00 -4.53
N ASP A 240 -20.14 33.23 -5.05
CA ASP A 240 -19.02 34.19 -4.92
C ASP A 240 -19.58 35.62 -4.81
N ILE A 241 -20.11 35.97 -3.62
CA ILE A 241 -21.01 37.14 -3.46
C ILE A 241 -20.29 38.48 -3.65
N ASP A 242 -18.97 38.54 -3.54
CA ASP A 242 -18.20 39.78 -3.73
C ASP A 242 -17.44 39.85 -5.07
N GLY A 243 -17.41 38.74 -5.82
CA GLY A 243 -16.93 38.66 -7.18
C GLY A 243 -15.40 38.74 -7.31
N ASP A 244 -14.67 38.34 -6.26
CA ASP A 244 -13.22 38.32 -6.24
C ASP A 244 -12.62 37.07 -6.93
N GLY A 245 -13.45 36.03 -7.10
CA GLY A 245 -13.13 34.77 -7.76
C GLY A 245 -12.88 33.59 -6.82
N VAL A 246 -13.13 33.72 -5.51
CA VAL A 246 -13.11 32.66 -4.51
C VAL A 246 -14.54 32.34 -4.08
N ASP A 247 -14.93 31.06 -4.06
CA ASP A 247 -16.28 30.68 -3.63
C ASP A 247 -16.46 30.98 -2.13
N ASN A 248 -17.62 31.50 -1.70
CA ASN A 248 -17.96 31.89 -0.32
C ASN A 248 -17.64 30.82 0.74
N SER A 249 -17.61 29.54 0.37
CA SER A 249 -17.29 28.45 1.29
C SER A 249 -15.80 28.32 1.61
N ASP A 250 -14.96 28.85 0.72
CA ASP A 250 -13.50 28.84 0.79
C ASP A 250 -12.93 30.25 1.04
N ASP A 251 -13.79 31.27 1.14
CA ASP A 251 -13.45 32.67 1.39
C ASP A 251 -13.70 33.06 2.86
N ASP A 252 -12.64 33.38 3.59
CA ASP A 252 -12.73 33.80 5.00
C ASP A 252 -13.34 35.21 5.17
N PHE A 253 -13.39 35.99 4.07
CA PHE A 253 -13.90 37.35 3.97
C PHE A 253 -14.90 37.50 2.81
N ASP A 254 -15.86 36.58 2.70
CA ASP A 254 -16.92 36.49 1.68
C ASP A 254 -17.63 37.78 1.22
N SER A 255 -17.48 38.90 1.92
CA SER A 255 -18.12 40.19 1.61
C SER A 255 -17.15 41.35 1.38
N ASP A 256 -15.85 41.07 1.27
CA ASP A 256 -14.80 42.05 0.97
C ASP A 256 -13.94 41.62 -0.23
N PRO A 257 -14.17 42.18 -1.44
CA PRO A 257 -13.53 41.72 -2.67
C PRO A 257 -12.04 42.07 -2.78
N GLY A 258 -11.43 42.51 -1.68
CA GLY A 258 -10.01 42.76 -1.52
C GLY A 258 -9.29 41.77 -0.61
N ALA A 259 -9.99 40.81 0.00
CA ALA A 259 -9.47 39.88 1.00
C ALA A 259 -10.17 38.52 0.84
N ALA A 260 -9.43 37.42 0.95
CA ALA A 260 -10.00 36.07 0.81
C ALA A 260 -9.49 35.03 1.82
N ALA A 261 -8.33 35.27 2.45
CA ALA A 261 -7.67 34.29 3.32
C ALA A 261 -7.31 34.91 4.68
N ASP A 262 -7.62 34.19 5.76
CA ASP A 262 -7.31 34.47 7.17
C ASP A 262 -6.64 33.24 7.78
N ASN A 263 -5.37 33.01 7.43
CA ASN A 263 -4.72 31.72 7.66
C ASN A 263 -4.57 31.34 9.15
N ASP A 264 -4.50 32.33 10.05
CA ASP A 264 -4.47 32.11 11.51
C ASP A 264 -5.83 32.29 12.22
N GLY A 265 -6.84 32.80 11.51
CA GLY A 265 -8.18 33.04 12.01
C GLY A 265 -8.28 34.21 13.00
N ASP A 266 -7.37 35.19 12.95
CA ASP A 266 -7.37 36.36 13.84
C ASP A 266 -8.29 37.50 13.35
N GLY A 267 -8.77 37.40 12.11
CA GLY A 267 -9.69 38.34 11.47
C GLY A 267 -8.98 39.46 10.69
N LEU A 268 -7.70 39.31 10.38
CA LEU A 268 -6.96 40.10 9.40
C LEU A 268 -6.71 39.25 8.15
N ASP A 269 -6.77 39.87 6.98
CA ASP A 269 -6.39 39.18 5.75
C ASP A 269 -4.87 38.98 5.68
N ASP A 270 -4.40 37.86 5.14
CA ASP A 270 -2.97 37.54 4.99
C ASP A 270 -2.17 38.67 4.30
N ALA A 271 -2.80 39.47 3.42
CA ALA A 271 -2.10 40.59 2.78
C ALA A 271 -1.87 41.80 3.70
N SER A 272 -2.60 41.88 4.81
CA SER A 272 -2.56 42.96 5.81
C SER A 272 -2.02 42.51 7.17
N ASP A 273 -2.05 41.21 7.47
CA ASP A 273 -1.34 40.65 8.59
C ASP A 273 0.19 40.68 8.35
N ALA A 274 0.96 40.48 9.40
CA ALA A 274 2.41 40.54 9.41
C ALA A 274 3.03 39.27 10.01
N ASP A 275 2.19 38.28 10.31
CA ASP A 275 2.45 37.00 11.00
C ASP A 275 1.26 36.07 10.68
N ASP A 276 1.10 35.73 9.39
CA ASP A 276 -0.13 35.13 8.80
C ASP A 276 -0.52 33.75 9.41
N ASP A 277 0.35 33.14 10.22
CA ASP A 277 0.11 31.87 10.93
C ASP A 277 0.18 32.01 12.46
N ASN A 278 0.47 33.21 12.96
CA ASN A 278 0.66 33.59 14.37
C ASN A 278 1.67 32.73 15.13
N ASP A 279 2.66 32.20 14.41
CA ASP A 279 3.70 31.33 14.93
C ASP A 279 4.70 32.13 15.83
N GLY A 280 4.69 33.47 15.70
CA GLY A 280 5.50 34.44 16.43
C GLY A 280 6.73 34.96 15.69
N VAL A 281 6.88 34.61 14.41
CA VAL A 281 7.90 35.01 13.44
C VAL A 281 7.20 35.79 12.31
N PRO A 282 7.45 37.10 12.18
CA PRO A 282 6.77 37.88 11.14
C PRO A 282 7.12 37.42 9.71
N ASP A 283 6.18 37.43 8.76
CA ASP A 283 6.33 36.86 7.38
C ASP A 283 7.59 37.32 6.66
N VAL A 284 8.02 38.57 6.90
CA VAL A 284 9.25 39.13 6.31
C VAL A 284 10.54 38.43 6.76
N ALA A 285 10.44 37.63 7.82
CA ALA A 285 11.49 36.83 8.42
C ALA A 285 11.13 35.33 8.45
N ASP A 286 9.91 34.98 8.02
CA ASP A 286 9.42 33.62 7.90
C ASP A 286 9.68 33.06 6.48
N TRP A 287 10.07 31.80 6.41
CA TRP A 287 10.30 31.09 5.15
C TRP A 287 9.08 30.25 4.75
N SER A 288 8.16 29.98 5.69
CA SER A 288 6.84 29.40 5.47
C SER A 288 5.77 30.21 6.19
N PRO A 289 5.39 31.41 5.68
CA PRO A 289 4.51 32.35 6.38
C PRO A 289 3.08 31.86 6.70
N LEU A 290 2.66 30.70 6.18
CA LEU A 290 1.30 30.19 6.34
C LEU A 290 1.23 28.93 7.22
N ASP A 291 2.32 28.51 7.88
CA ASP A 291 2.39 27.25 8.62
C ASP A 291 2.49 27.41 10.15
N GLN A 292 1.34 27.30 10.82
CA GLN A 292 1.13 27.54 12.25
C GLN A 292 1.84 26.56 13.23
N ASP A 293 2.62 25.58 12.75
CA ASP A 293 3.14 24.47 13.57
C ASP A 293 4.11 24.85 14.71
N CYS A 294 4.48 26.13 14.87
CA CYS A 294 5.35 26.58 15.96
C CYS A 294 4.73 26.64 17.36
N ILE A 295 3.40 26.76 17.52
CA ILE A 295 2.83 26.94 18.87
C ILE A 295 2.89 25.64 19.70
N ALA A 296 2.85 24.48 19.04
CA ALA A 296 2.81 23.17 19.70
C ALA A 296 4.19 22.52 19.89
N ASN A 297 5.18 22.85 19.04
CA ASN A 297 6.49 22.21 19.06
C ASN A 297 7.61 23.18 18.63
N PRO A 298 8.53 23.59 19.53
CA PRO A 298 9.71 24.38 19.16
C PRO A 298 10.70 23.66 18.21
N MET A 299 10.46 22.40 17.86
CA MET A 299 11.15 21.65 16.81
C MET A 299 10.33 21.52 15.51
N GLY A 300 9.10 22.05 15.45
CA GLY A 300 8.23 22.08 14.28
C GLY A 300 8.30 23.38 13.47
N CYS A 301 9.01 24.39 13.98
CA CYS A 301 9.33 25.61 13.22
C CYS A 301 10.40 25.33 12.18
N GLU A 302 10.18 25.76 10.96
CA GLU A 302 11.21 25.85 9.93
C GLU A 302 12.32 26.80 10.37
N GLN A 303 13.54 26.28 10.52
CA GLN A 303 14.74 27.11 10.76
C GLN A 303 15.77 26.99 9.65
N TYR A 304 15.58 26.01 8.76
CA TYR A 304 16.53 25.58 7.75
C TYR A 304 15.76 25.20 6.48
N ASP A 305 16.35 25.58 5.35
CA ASP A 305 15.97 25.25 3.98
C ASP A 305 17.32 24.84 3.37
N THR A 306 17.60 23.54 3.44
CA THR A 306 18.93 22.96 3.20
C THR A 306 19.29 22.99 1.72
N ASP A 307 18.30 22.89 0.82
CA ASP A 307 18.47 22.87 -0.64
C ASP A 307 18.17 24.22 -1.33
N GLY A 308 17.61 25.18 -0.60
CA GLY A 308 17.34 26.56 -1.03
C GLY A 308 16.21 26.69 -2.04
N ASP A 309 15.25 25.76 -2.07
CA ASP A 309 14.16 25.74 -3.04
C ASP A 309 12.95 26.62 -2.66
N GLY A 310 12.84 26.97 -1.37
CA GLY A 310 11.76 27.78 -0.80
C GLY A 310 10.67 26.99 -0.09
N VAL A 311 10.86 25.69 0.12
CA VAL A 311 10.13 24.81 1.05
C VAL A 311 11.13 24.45 2.17
N GLY A 312 10.76 24.52 3.46
CA GLY A 312 11.69 24.16 4.51
C GLY A 312 11.74 22.65 4.79
N ASP A 313 12.82 22.20 5.44
CA ASP A 313 13.18 20.78 5.67
C ASP A 313 12.11 19.92 6.43
N ASN A 314 11.01 20.49 6.91
CA ASN A 314 9.92 19.74 7.57
C ASN A 314 8.72 19.50 6.63
N ALA A 315 8.57 20.33 5.61
CA ALA A 315 7.55 20.28 4.58
C ALA A 315 8.11 19.79 3.24
N ASP A 316 9.44 19.87 3.08
CA ASP A 316 10.15 19.25 1.98
C ASP A 316 10.11 17.73 2.12
N THR A 317 10.11 17.07 0.97
CA THR A 317 10.17 15.62 0.85
C THR A 317 11.57 15.12 0.49
N ASP A 318 12.48 16.06 0.20
CA ASP A 318 13.86 15.82 -0.20
C ASP A 318 14.73 17.03 0.21
N ASP A 319 15.10 17.08 1.50
CA ASP A 319 15.69 18.25 2.18
C ASP A 319 17.02 18.73 1.55
N ASP A 320 17.70 17.93 0.72
CA ASP A 320 18.94 18.31 0.04
C ASP A 320 18.85 18.43 -1.49
N THR A 321 17.69 18.14 -2.08
CA THR A 321 17.49 18.16 -3.54
C THR A 321 16.55 19.25 -4.03
N CYS A 322 17.18 20.31 -4.54
CA CYS A 322 16.43 21.37 -5.19
C CYS A 322 15.80 20.96 -6.54
N PRO A 323 14.47 21.04 -6.71
CA PRO A 323 13.80 20.65 -7.93
C PRO A 323 14.20 21.54 -9.12
N ALA A 324 14.66 20.89 -10.20
CA ALA A 324 15.18 21.55 -11.40
C ALA A 324 14.16 22.41 -12.18
N ALA A 325 12.88 22.33 -11.84
CA ALA A 325 11.79 23.14 -12.34
C ALA A 325 10.87 23.48 -11.18
N ALA A 326 10.19 24.64 -11.25
CA ALA A 326 9.26 25.01 -10.21
C ALA A 326 8.27 23.89 -9.95
N ASP A 327 8.15 23.43 -8.70
CA ASP A 327 7.06 22.53 -8.36
C ASP A 327 5.74 23.20 -8.75
N ALA A 328 4.90 22.46 -9.45
CA ALA A 328 3.63 22.97 -9.94
C ALA A 328 2.62 23.17 -8.80
N THR A 329 2.91 22.64 -7.61
CA THR A 329 2.06 22.67 -6.41
C THR A 329 2.47 23.80 -5.47
N THR A 330 3.76 23.95 -5.16
CA THR A 330 4.27 25.00 -4.25
C THR A 330 4.81 26.25 -4.96
N GLY A 331 5.18 26.16 -6.24
CA GLY A 331 5.82 27.25 -6.98
C GLY A 331 7.27 27.54 -6.58
N ALA A 332 7.85 26.73 -5.70
CA ALA A 332 9.23 26.77 -5.21
C ALA A 332 10.23 26.77 -6.38
N THR A 333 11.29 27.59 -6.32
CA THR A 333 12.32 27.62 -7.38
C THR A 333 13.70 27.79 -6.78
N CYS A 334 14.65 26.96 -7.22
CA CYS A 334 16.04 27.05 -6.78
C CYS A 334 16.61 28.46 -6.88
N ASN A 335 17.07 28.97 -5.74
CA ASN A 335 17.90 30.17 -5.70
C ASN A 335 19.19 29.95 -6.53
N GLU A 336 19.64 30.97 -7.29
CA GLU A 336 20.85 30.87 -8.13
C GLU A 336 22.08 30.51 -7.26
N GLY A 337 22.50 29.24 -7.27
CA GLY A 337 23.70 28.78 -6.58
C GLY A 337 23.62 27.40 -5.92
N TYR A 338 22.42 26.82 -5.81
CA TYR A 338 22.22 25.50 -5.20
C TYR A 338 22.45 24.35 -6.17
N TYR A 339 23.00 23.26 -5.63
CA TYR A 339 23.33 22.03 -6.34
C TYR A 339 22.08 21.14 -6.42
N PRO A 340 21.94 20.29 -7.44
CA PRO A 340 20.71 19.53 -7.69
C PRO A 340 20.52 18.33 -6.73
N GLY A 341 20.95 18.44 -5.47
CA GLY A 341 20.99 17.35 -4.48
C GLY A 341 21.62 16.06 -4.98
N ASP A 342 21.31 14.96 -4.32
CA ASP A 342 21.56 13.61 -4.81
C ASP A 342 20.33 12.94 -5.46
N GLY A 343 19.14 13.47 -5.21
CA GLY A 343 17.86 13.02 -5.76
C GLY A 343 17.26 11.80 -5.09
N VAL A 344 17.56 11.58 -3.80
CA VAL A 344 16.96 10.53 -2.96
C VAL A 344 16.04 11.18 -1.92
N GLU A 345 14.72 10.94 -2.04
CA GLU A 345 13.73 11.43 -1.07
C GLU A 345 14.09 11.01 0.37
N ASP A 346 13.84 11.88 1.37
CA ASP A 346 14.26 11.70 2.78
C ASP A 346 13.82 10.36 3.38
N ALA A 347 12.67 9.84 2.94
CA ALA A 347 12.14 8.57 3.40
C ALA A 347 13.05 7.37 3.08
N ASN A 348 13.96 7.54 2.11
CA ASN A 348 14.93 6.54 1.67
C ASN A 348 16.38 7.03 1.84
N ASP A 349 16.59 8.22 2.40
CA ASP A 349 17.89 8.81 2.61
C ASP A 349 18.31 8.73 4.08
N ALA A 350 19.44 8.06 4.35
CA ALA A 350 19.98 7.98 5.71
C ALA A 350 20.55 9.34 6.21
N PHE A 351 20.90 10.23 5.28
CA PHE A 351 21.53 11.52 5.47
C PHE A 351 20.85 12.62 4.63
N HIS A 352 19.53 12.72 4.75
CA HIS A 352 18.66 13.74 4.12
C HIS A 352 19.16 15.20 4.08
N LEU A 353 20.17 15.59 4.86
CA LEU A 353 20.74 16.96 4.85
C LEU A 353 22.14 17.04 4.19
N ASP A 354 22.68 15.94 3.69
CA ASP A 354 24.02 15.86 3.10
C ASP A 354 23.96 15.20 1.71
N PRO A 355 23.93 16.00 0.63
CA PRO A 355 23.76 15.51 -0.75
C PRO A 355 24.99 14.75 -1.29
N SER A 356 25.93 14.40 -0.42
CA SER A 356 27.06 13.54 -0.72
C SER A 356 26.98 12.17 -0.08
N GLU A 357 25.95 11.90 0.73
CA GLU A 357 25.73 10.64 1.43
C GLU A 357 24.26 10.27 1.36
N THR A 358 23.94 9.03 0.98
CA THR A 358 22.53 8.57 0.86
C THR A 358 22.29 7.30 1.68
N THR A 359 23.35 6.54 1.97
CA THR A 359 23.30 5.20 2.55
C THR A 359 24.23 5.10 3.76
N ASP A 360 23.80 4.30 4.74
CA ASP A 360 24.49 3.98 6.00
C ASP A 360 24.36 2.46 6.20
N ALA A 361 25.22 1.68 5.54
CA ALA A 361 25.06 0.25 5.41
C ALA A 361 25.14 -0.48 6.78
N ASP A 362 25.89 0.03 7.73
CA ASP A 362 26.04 -0.52 9.08
C ASP A 362 25.24 0.21 10.18
N GLY A 363 24.69 1.39 9.89
CA GLY A 363 23.88 2.17 10.81
C GLY A 363 24.70 2.89 11.88
N ASP A 364 25.99 3.18 11.64
CA ASP A 364 26.87 3.84 12.60
C ASP A 364 26.76 5.38 12.59
N GLY A 365 26.09 5.92 11.57
CA GLY A 365 25.85 7.35 11.36
C GLY A 365 26.94 8.08 10.59
N ILE A 366 27.82 7.36 9.89
CA ILE A 366 28.73 7.86 8.87
C ILE A 366 28.25 7.28 7.52
N GLY A 367 28.10 8.12 6.50
CA GLY A 367 27.63 7.63 5.20
C GLY A 367 28.70 6.86 4.43
N ASP A 368 28.26 5.90 3.62
CA ASP A 368 29.12 4.94 2.91
C ASP A 368 30.21 5.62 2.03
N ASN A 369 30.01 6.85 1.53
CA ASN A 369 31.07 7.53 0.76
C ASN A 369 32.21 8.08 1.65
N ALA A 370 31.96 8.27 2.94
CA ALA A 370 32.89 8.77 3.94
C ALA A 370 33.36 7.71 4.93
N ASP A 371 32.61 6.61 5.09
CA ASP A 371 33.00 5.48 5.93
C ASP A 371 34.17 4.72 5.29
N PRO A 372 35.17 4.29 6.09
CA PRO A 372 36.22 3.39 5.63
C PRO A 372 35.92 1.88 5.78
N ASP A 373 34.78 1.48 6.35
CA ASP A 373 34.37 0.10 6.69
C ASP A 373 32.82 0.00 6.71
N ASP A 374 32.20 0.04 5.52
CA ASP A 374 30.75 0.22 5.28
C ASP A 374 29.84 -0.83 5.96
N ASP A 375 30.35 -2.02 6.30
CA ASP A 375 29.60 -3.08 6.97
C ASP A 375 30.09 -3.41 8.40
N ASN A 376 31.13 -2.70 8.85
CA ASN A 376 31.74 -2.79 10.16
C ASN A 376 32.21 -4.20 10.56
N ASP A 377 32.62 -5.03 9.59
CA ASP A 377 33.14 -6.39 9.83
C ASP A 377 34.62 -6.40 10.31
N ASN A 378 35.26 -5.23 10.34
CA ASN A 378 36.68 -4.95 10.63
C ASN A 378 37.64 -5.14 9.44
N VAL A 379 37.14 -5.25 8.21
CA VAL A 379 37.91 -5.22 6.96
C VAL A 379 37.52 -3.95 6.20
N PRO A 380 38.44 -2.97 6.09
CA PRO A 380 38.13 -1.73 5.37
C PRO A 380 37.81 -1.97 3.89
N ASP A 381 36.86 -1.25 3.29
CA ASP A 381 36.35 -1.46 1.91
C ASP A 381 37.46 -1.58 0.86
N GLY A 382 38.55 -0.82 1.02
CA GLY A 382 39.70 -0.92 0.13
C GLY A 382 40.43 -2.27 0.12
N LEU A 383 40.10 -3.17 1.04
CA LEU A 383 40.59 -4.53 1.20
C LEU A 383 39.46 -5.57 1.24
N ASP A 384 38.21 -5.12 1.26
CA ASP A 384 37.02 -5.95 1.23
C ASP A 384 36.61 -6.20 -0.23
N ALA A 385 36.05 -7.37 -0.51
CA ALA A 385 35.45 -7.69 -1.80
C ALA A 385 33.93 -7.50 -1.80
N PHE A 386 33.33 -7.40 -0.62
CA PHE A 386 31.90 -7.33 -0.32
C PHE A 386 31.65 -6.27 0.75
N ASP A 387 32.01 -5.02 0.45
CA ASP A 387 31.94 -3.83 1.31
C ASP A 387 30.59 -3.63 2.07
N PHE A 388 29.51 -4.31 1.68
CA PHE A 388 28.17 -4.20 2.30
C PHE A 388 27.64 -5.50 2.93
N ASP A 389 28.46 -6.55 3.06
CA ASP A 389 28.07 -7.83 3.64
C ASP A 389 29.06 -8.27 4.72
N ALA A 390 28.75 -7.91 5.98
CA ALA A 390 29.60 -8.19 7.13
C ALA A 390 29.87 -9.69 7.43
N THR A 391 29.36 -10.59 6.60
CA THR A 391 29.63 -12.03 6.68
C THR A 391 30.63 -12.52 5.64
N GLU A 392 31.04 -11.70 4.69
CA GLU A 392 31.98 -12.02 3.62
C GLU A 392 32.95 -10.87 3.41
N SER A 393 34.25 -11.16 3.34
CA SER A 393 35.26 -10.11 3.09
C SER A 393 36.33 -10.48 2.06
N ARG A 394 36.26 -11.71 1.54
CA ARG A 394 37.26 -12.24 0.63
C ARG A 394 36.60 -13.04 -0.49
N ASP A 395 37.08 -12.84 -1.70
CA ASP A 395 36.71 -13.56 -2.92
C ASP A 395 38.01 -14.06 -3.57
N THR A 396 38.44 -15.29 -3.22
CA THR A 396 39.76 -15.79 -3.59
C THR A 396 39.89 -16.08 -5.09
N ASP A 397 38.82 -16.52 -5.76
CA ASP A 397 38.82 -16.82 -7.20
C ASP A 397 38.23 -15.71 -8.07
N GLY A 398 37.56 -14.72 -7.47
CA GLY A 398 36.99 -13.57 -8.16
C GLY A 398 35.68 -13.86 -8.89
N ASP A 399 34.93 -14.90 -8.48
CA ASP A 399 33.67 -15.29 -9.12
C ASP A 399 32.44 -14.50 -8.61
N GLY A 400 32.62 -13.72 -7.54
CA GLY A 400 31.59 -12.91 -6.89
C GLY A 400 30.80 -13.61 -5.79
N VAL A 401 31.23 -14.79 -5.33
CA VAL A 401 30.75 -15.46 -4.12
C VAL A 401 31.85 -15.38 -3.06
N GLY A 402 31.52 -14.91 -1.86
CA GLY A 402 32.52 -14.79 -0.79
C GLY A 402 32.99 -16.14 -0.26
N ASP A 403 34.25 -16.20 0.17
CA ASP A 403 34.95 -17.40 0.63
C ASP A 403 34.15 -18.16 1.72
N ASN A 404 33.37 -17.49 2.58
CA ASN A 404 32.62 -18.19 3.64
C ASN A 404 31.38 -18.94 3.09
N ALA A 405 30.85 -18.52 1.94
CA ALA A 405 29.71 -19.12 1.25
C ALA A 405 30.09 -19.97 0.02
N ASP A 406 31.28 -19.76 -0.53
CA ASP A 406 31.77 -20.43 -1.73
C ASP A 406 32.16 -21.88 -1.45
N PRO A 407 31.60 -22.88 -2.16
CA PRO A 407 32.03 -24.27 -2.04
C PRO A 407 33.37 -24.62 -2.74
N ASP A 408 33.96 -23.72 -3.53
CA ASP A 408 35.18 -23.90 -4.34
C ASP A 408 36.00 -22.60 -4.39
N MET A 409 36.56 -22.21 -3.24
CA MET A 409 37.09 -20.85 -2.98
C MET A 409 38.22 -20.40 -3.92
N ASP A 410 38.96 -21.32 -4.54
CA ASP A 410 40.04 -20.96 -5.48
C ASP A 410 39.72 -21.29 -6.95
N GLY A 411 38.51 -21.79 -7.23
CA GLY A 411 37.98 -21.98 -8.56
C GLY A 411 38.70 -23.07 -9.38
N ASP A 412 39.39 -24.01 -8.74
CA ASP A 412 40.15 -25.06 -9.41
C ASP A 412 39.31 -26.28 -9.83
N GLN A 413 38.04 -26.32 -9.38
CA GLN A 413 37.00 -27.35 -9.56
C GLN A 413 37.03 -28.49 -8.53
N TYR A 414 37.89 -28.43 -7.52
CA TYR A 414 37.86 -29.29 -6.35
C TYR A 414 37.15 -28.56 -5.21
N LEU A 415 36.03 -29.12 -4.74
CA LEU A 415 35.29 -28.50 -3.65
C LEU A 415 36.18 -28.41 -2.40
N ASN A 416 36.03 -27.35 -1.61
CA ASN A 416 36.77 -27.12 -0.36
C ASN A 416 36.79 -28.34 0.59
N SER A 417 35.76 -29.21 0.52
CA SER A 417 35.66 -30.42 1.34
C SER A 417 36.51 -31.60 0.87
N ASP A 418 36.89 -31.59 -0.41
CA ASP A 418 37.68 -32.63 -1.09
C ASP A 418 39.07 -32.10 -1.51
N ASP A 419 39.40 -30.88 -1.11
CA ASP A 419 40.63 -30.16 -1.45
C ASP A 419 41.51 -29.96 -0.19
N ALA A 420 42.78 -30.37 -0.29
CA ALA A 420 43.78 -30.19 0.76
C ALA A 420 44.27 -28.73 0.92
N PHE A 421 44.22 -27.92 -0.14
CA PHE A 421 44.59 -26.51 -0.14
C PHE A 421 43.51 -25.61 -0.78
N PRO A 422 42.36 -25.42 -0.11
CA PRO A 422 41.18 -24.70 -0.66
C PRO A 422 41.36 -23.21 -1.02
N LEU A 423 42.56 -22.66 -1.00
CA LEU A 423 42.85 -21.25 -1.31
C LEU A 423 43.99 -21.12 -2.33
N ASN A 424 44.36 -22.21 -2.98
CA ASN A 424 45.48 -22.29 -3.89
C ASN A 424 45.11 -23.13 -5.11
N GLU A 425 44.69 -22.43 -6.17
CA GLU A 425 44.25 -23.00 -7.46
C GLU A 425 45.21 -23.99 -8.15
N LEU A 426 46.43 -24.14 -7.62
CA LEU A 426 47.49 -25.00 -8.15
C LEU A 426 47.71 -26.27 -7.33
N GLU A 427 47.06 -26.47 -6.19
CA GLU A 427 47.29 -27.60 -5.30
C GLU A 427 45.97 -28.11 -4.71
N TRP A 428 45.62 -29.38 -4.91
CA TRP A 428 44.36 -29.94 -4.39
C TRP A 428 44.52 -31.26 -3.62
N ILE A 429 45.70 -31.89 -3.69
CA ILE A 429 46.03 -33.15 -3.01
C ILE A 429 47.32 -32.95 -2.20
N ASP A 430 47.37 -33.58 -1.03
CA ASP A 430 48.51 -33.70 -0.11
C ASP A 430 48.59 -35.18 0.32
N THR A 431 49.37 -35.97 -0.43
CA THR A 431 49.35 -37.43 -0.31
C THR A 431 49.96 -37.91 1.03
N ASP A 432 51.02 -37.27 1.52
CA ASP A 432 51.69 -37.63 2.79
C ASP A 432 51.23 -36.81 4.02
N GLY A 433 50.51 -35.71 3.79
CA GLY A 433 49.96 -34.85 4.83
C GLY A 433 50.96 -33.86 5.43
N ASP A 434 52.02 -33.50 4.71
CA ASP A 434 53.06 -32.58 5.20
C ASP A 434 52.72 -31.08 5.02
N ASN A 435 51.59 -30.77 4.37
CA ASN A 435 51.11 -29.43 3.97
C ASN A 435 51.88 -28.79 2.80
N ILE A 436 52.50 -29.59 1.94
CA ILE A 436 52.97 -29.22 0.61
C ILE A 436 52.13 -30.05 -0.37
N GLY A 437 51.51 -29.41 -1.35
CA GLY A 437 50.69 -30.15 -2.31
C GLY A 437 51.53 -30.88 -3.35
N ASP A 438 51.02 -32.02 -3.83
CA ASP A 438 51.71 -32.92 -4.75
C ASP A 438 52.23 -32.23 -6.03
N ASN A 439 51.65 -31.09 -6.49
CA ASN A 439 52.20 -30.39 -7.67
C ASN A 439 53.49 -29.60 -7.35
N SER A 440 53.73 -29.31 -6.06
CA SER A 440 54.90 -28.58 -5.55
C SER A 440 55.83 -29.44 -4.71
N ASP A 441 55.36 -30.58 -4.20
CA ASP A 441 56.19 -31.54 -3.49
C ASP A 441 57.09 -32.31 -4.48
N SER A 442 58.10 -32.95 -3.94
CA SER A 442 59.10 -33.75 -4.67
C SER A 442 59.23 -35.16 -4.11
N ASP A 443 58.40 -35.52 -3.14
CA ASP A 443 58.37 -36.76 -2.36
C ASP A 443 56.91 -36.97 -1.88
N ASP A 444 55.98 -37.09 -2.83
CA ASP A 444 54.53 -36.96 -2.61
C ASP A 444 53.97 -37.93 -1.54
N ASP A 445 54.59 -39.10 -1.33
CA ASP A 445 54.18 -40.08 -0.32
C ASP A 445 55.03 -40.08 0.97
N GLY A 446 56.05 -39.21 1.03
CA GLY A 446 56.86 -38.96 2.21
C GLY A 446 57.71 -40.14 2.68
N ASP A 447 58.01 -41.10 1.80
CA ASP A 447 58.80 -42.29 2.13
C ASP A 447 60.33 -42.01 2.18
N GLY A 448 60.75 -40.87 1.61
CA GLY A 448 62.11 -40.39 1.57
C GLY A 448 62.83 -40.61 0.25
N VAL A 449 62.14 -41.11 -0.78
CA VAL A 449 62.60 -41.24 -2.16
C VAL A 449 61.83 -40.24 -3.03
N ILE A 450 62.57 -39.37 -3.73
CA ILE A 450 61.94 -38.34 -4.54
C ILE A 450 61.14 -38.94 -5.71
N ASP A 451 60.03 -38.33 -6.13
CA ASP A 451 59.13 -38.87 -7.17
C ASP A 451 59.85 -39.22 -8.48
N ALA A 452 60.92 -38.48 -8.78
CA ALA A 452 61.72 -38.69 -9.98
C ALA A 452 62.54 -39.99 -9.97
N ASP A 453 62.84 -40.50 -8.78
CA ASP A 453 63.57 -41.75 -8.51
C ASP A 453 62.65 -42.84 -7.89
N ASP A 454 61.39 -42.52 -7.61
CA ASP A 454 60.40 -43.42 -7.02
C ASP A 454 59.58 -44.18 -8.09
N PHE A 455 59.39 -45.48 -7.90
CA PHE A 455 58.56 -46.31 -8.76
C PHE A 455 57.06 -46.05 -8.58
N ALA A 456 56.59 -45.89 -7.35
CA ALA A 456 55.22 -45.58 -7.00
C ALA A 456 55.16 -44.33 -6.11
N PRO A 457 55.31 -43.11 -6.69
CA PRO A 457 55.41 -41.85 -5.94
C PRO A 457 54.24 -41.49 -5.01
N LEU A 458 53.15 -42.27 -5.00
CA LEU A 458 51.95 -42.02 -4.20
C LEU A 458 51.67 -43.17 -3.22
N ASP A 459 52.62 -44.07 -3.01
CA ASP A 459 52.48 -45.26 -2.18
C ASP A 459 53.76 -45.44 -1.34
N ASP A 460 53.70 -44.96 -0.09
CA ASP A 460 54.78 -44.93 0.93
C ASP A 460 55.42 -46.28 1.26
N LYS A 461 54.95 -47.31 0.56
CA LYS A 461 55.23 -48.72 0.71
C LYS A 461 56.01 -49.27 -0.47
N GLN A 462 56.20 -48.54 -1.58
CA GLN A 462 56.70 -49.10 -2.85
C GLN A 462 57.60 -48.13 -3.65
N TRP A 463 58.87 -48.00 -3.27
CA TRP A 463 59.81 -47.09 -3.94
C TRP A 463 60.64 -47.69 -5.10
N MET A 464 60.58 -49.01 -5.34
CA MET A 464 61.48 -49.71 -6.28
C MET A 464 60.76 -50.84 -7.02
N ASP A 465 61.08 -51.00 -8.31
CA ASP A 465 60.69 -52.10 -9.20
C ASP A 465 61.97 -52.56 -9.92
N THR A 466 62.56 -53.65 -9.44
CA THR A 466 63.90 -54.10 -9.83
C THR A 466 63.93 -54.74 -11.23
N ASP A 467 62.86 -55.42 -11.63
CA ASP A 467 62.79 -56.14 -12.92
C ASP A 467 61.95 -55.41 -14.01
N GLU A 468 61.35 -54.28 -13.64
CA GLU A 468 60.48 -53.43 -14.47
C GLU A 468 59.18 -54.13 -14.93
N ASP A 469 58.63 -55.04 -14.12
CA ASP A 469 57.37 -55.75 -14.45
C ASP A 469 56.10 -54.97 -14.07
N GLY A 470 56.25 -53.89 -13.31
CA GLY A 470 55.16 -53.03 -12.84
C GLY A 470 54.57 -53.42 -11.48
N MET A 471 55.22 -54.30 -10.73
CA MET A 471 54.99 -54.54 -9.30
C MET A 471 56.19 -54.03 -8.49
N GLY A 472 55.94 -53.45 -7.32
CA GLY A 472 57.02 -52.96 -6.46
C GLY A 472 57.63 -54.08 -5.60
N ASP A 473 58.93 -53.97 -5.32
CA ASP A 473 59.72 -55.00 -4.65
C ASP A 473 59.28 -55.32 -3.20
N ASN A 474 58.53 -54.44 -2.53
CA ASN A 474 58.15 -54.71 -1.14
C ASN A 474 56.97 -55.68 -1.11
N ASP A 475 57.19 -56.88 -0.57
CA ASP A 475 56.25 -57.99 -0.65
C ASP A 475 55.77 -58.54 0.71
N GLY A 476 54.88 -59.54 0.64
CA GLY A 476 54.47 -60.31 1.80
C GLY A 476 53.19 -59.83 2.49
N ALA A 477 53.07 -60.11 3.79
CA ALA A 477 51.79 -59.96 4.50
C ALA A 477 51.32 -58.50 4.65
N ASP A 478 52.28 -57.57 4.72
CA ASP A 478 52.02 -56.14 4.82
C ASP A 478 51.90 -55.46 3.44
N TYR A 479 52.30 -56.17 2.37
CA TYR A 479 52.36 -55.69 0.98
C TYR A 479 51.81 -56.77 0.01
N PRO A 480 50.49 -57.02 0.03
CA PRO A 480 49.88 -58.15 -0.69
C PRO A 480 49.92 -58.04 -2.21
N ASN A 481 50.36 -56.90 -2.76
CA ASN A 481 50.52 -56.63 -4.18
C ASN A 481 51.99 -56.41 -4.58
N GLY A 482 52.94 -56.69 -3.69
CA GLY A 482 54.36 -56.66 -4.05
C GLY A 482 54.71 -57.76 -5.04
N ASP A 483 55.78 -57.54 -5.80
CA ASP A 483 56.42 -58.58 -6.58
C ASP A 483 56.92 -59.69 -5.65
N THR A 484 56.93 -60.93 -6.12
CA THR A 484 57.42 -62.08 -5.35
C THR A 484 58.65 -62.72 -5.98
N ASP A 485 59.17 -62.15 -7.07
CA ASP A 485 60.33 -62.58 -7.85
C ASP A 485 61.04 -61.32 -8.40
N ASP A 486 61.59 -60.51 -7.48
CA ASP A 486 62.13 -59.13 -7.69
C ASP A 486 63.09 -59.00 -8.89
N ASP A 487 63.72 -60.08 -9.35
CA ASP A 487 64.68 -60.07 -10.46
C ASP A 487 64.31 -60.95 -11.67
N ASN A 488 63.13 -61.59 -11.61
CA ASN A 488 62.53 -62.44 -12.64
C ASN A 488 63.43 -63.57 -13.14
N ASP A 489 64.30 -64.10 -12.28
CA ASP A 489 65.18 -65.22 -12.63
C ASP A 489 64.52 -66.59 -12.43
N GLY A 490 63.30 -66.58 -11.86
CA GLY A 490 62.41 -67.71 -11.69
C GLY A 490 62.48 -68.37 -10.32
N TYR A 491 63.12 -67.73 -9.34
CA TYR A 491 63.10 -68.10 -7.92
C TYR A 491 62.40 -67.00 -7.12
N SER A 492 61.42 -67.35 -6.30
CA SER A 492 60.72 -66.33 -5.51
C SER A 492 61.58 -65.76 -4.37
N ASP A 493 61.33 -64.53 -3.94
CA ASP A 493 62.08 -63.87 -2.85
C ASP A 493 62.05 -64.70 -1.56
N ALA A 494 60.92 -65.37 -1.31
CA ALA A 494 60.75 -66.29 -0.19
C ALA A 494 61.62 -67.55 -0.30
N GLU A 495 61.86 -68.05 -1.52
CA GLU A 495 62.79 -69.16 -1.78
C GLU A 495 64.23 -68.68 -1.63
N GLU A 496 64.54 -67.47 -2.08
CA GLU A 496 65.87 -66.89 -2.03
C GLU A 496 66.33 -66.49 -0.63
N ASP A 497 65.46 -65.86 0.19
CA ASP A 497 65.73 -65.60 1.61
C ASP A 497 66.00 -66.92 2.36
N ASP A 498 65.22 -67.95 2.05
CA ASP A 498 65.40 -69.28 2.60
C ASP A 498 66.74 -69.92 2.19
N CYS A 499 67.22 -69.62 0.98
CA CYS A 499 68.47 -70.14 0.42
C CYS A 499 69.69 -69.23 0.66
N GLY A 500 69.48 -68.03 1.19
CA GLY A 500 70.49 -67.02 1.48
C GLY A 500 71.08 -66.35 0.23
N THR A 501 70.28 -66.25 -0.83
CA THR A 501 70.59 -65.52 -2.06
C THR A 501 69.98 -64.11 -2.06
N ASP A 502 70.28 -63.30 -3.08
CA ASP A 502 69.91 -61.88 -3.15
C ASP A 502 68.76 -61.74 -4.16
N SER A 503 67.56 -61.44 -3.67
CA SER A 503 66.32 -61.39 -4.47
C SER A 503 66.34 -60.37 -5.60
N LYS A 504 67.19 -59.34 -5.49
CA LYS A 504 67.24 -58.23 -6.43
C LYS A 504 68.29 -58.40 -7.52
N SER A 505 68.77 -59.62 -7.74
CA SER A 505 69.93 -59.86 -8.61
C SER A 505 69.88 -61.23 -9.25
N ALA A 506 69.41 -61.28 -10.51
CA ALA A 506 69.26 -62.50 -11.32
C ALA A 506 70.54 -63.33 -11.52
N ALA A 507 71.70 -62.81 -11.11
CA ALA A 507 72.97 -63.52 -11.05
C ALA A 507 73.19 -64.33 -9.76
N SER A 508 72.30 -64.20 -8.77
CA SER A 508 72.45 -64.71 -7.41
C SER A 508 71.63 -65.98 -7.16
N GLN A 509 71.36 -66.81 -8.16
CA GLN A 509 70.51 -67.99 -8.04
C GLN A 509 70.84 -68.96 -6.88
N PRO A 510 69.81 -69.53 -6.20
CA PRO A 510 69.96 -70.63 -5.26
C PRO A 510 70.75 -71.80 -5.86
N SER A 511 71.72 -72.32 -5.12
CA SER A 511 72.49 -73.48 -5.58
C SER A 511 71.73 -74.78 -5.35
N ASP A 512 71.52 -75.56 -6.42
CA ASP A 512 70.88 -76.88 -6.42
C ASP A 512 71.80 -77.86 -7.19
N PHE A 513 72.72 -78.53 -6.48
CA PHE A 513 73.73 -79.38 -7.13
C PHE A 513 73.18 -80.71 -7.66
N ASP A 514 72.06 -81.21 -7.13
CA ASP A 514 71.49 -82.51 -7.49
C ASP A 514 70.21 -82.42 -8.34
N GLY A 515 69.62 -81.24 -8.45
CA GLY A 515 68.50 -80.91 -9.32
C GLY A 515 67.15 -81.38 -8.79
N ASP A 516 67.00 -81.55 -7.47
CA ASP A 516 65.77 -82.02 -6.84
C ASP A 516 64.77 -80.90 -6.49
N GLY A 517 65.19 -79.63 -6.67
CA GLY A 517 64.39 -78.44 -6.43
C GLY A 517 64.49 -77.90 -5.00
N LEU A 518 65.37 -78.44 -4.15
CA LEU A 518 65.74 -77.85 -2.87
C LEU A 518 67.15 -77.28 -2.96
N CYS A 519 67.34 -76.05 -2.50
CA CYS A 519 68.69 -75.49 -2.47
C CYS A 519 69.57 -76.20 -1.44
N ASP A 520 70.87 -76.21 -1.68
CA ASP A 520 71.86 -76.88 -0.82
C ASP A 520 71.84 -76.38 0.64
N ALA A 521 71.37 -75.14 0.87
CA ALA A 521 71.22 -74.55 2.20
C ALA A 521 70.08 -75.21 3.02
N LYS A 522 69.06 -75.74 2.34
CA LYS A 522 67.88 -76.40 2.91
C LYS A 522 67.91 -77.92 2.73
N ASP A 523 68.77 -78.44 1.86
CA ASP A 523 68.97 -79.87 1.68
C ASP A 523 69.87 -80.47 2.79
N ALA A 524 69.22 -81.17 3.73
CA ALA A 524 69.90 -81.90 4.81
C ALA A 524 70.45 -83.27 4.35
N THR A 525 70.09 -83.69 3.14
CA THR A 525 70.46 -84.95 2.54
C THR A 525 71.26 -84.68 1.28
N ASP A 526 72.47 -84.12 1.45
CA ASP A 526 73.53 -84.12 0.43
C ASP A 526 73.79 -85.56 -0.06
N ASP A 527 72.95 -86.02 -0.97
CA ASP A 527 72.93 -87.36 -1.54
C ASP A 527 73.40 -87.31 -2.99
N ARG A 528 74.54 -86.59 -3.14
CA ARG A 528 75.57 -86.82 -4.17
C ARG A 528 75.95 -88.31 -4.39
N ALA A 529 75.39 -89.23 -3.62
CA ALA A 529 75.62 -90.66 -3.65
C ALA A 529 74.76 -91.45 -4.67
N GLU A 530 73.73 -90.91 -5.33
CA GLU A 530 72.87 -91.74 -6.20
C GLU A 530 72.85 -91.38 -7.70
N LYS A 531 73.97 -90.90 -8.27
CA LYS A 531 74.17 -91.10 -9.73
C LYS A 531 75.62 -91.00 -10.24
N LEU A 532 76.37 -92.10 -10.14
CA LEU A 532 77.12 -92.76 -11.25
C LEU A 532 78.27 -93.62 -10.69
N ASP A 533 78.24 -94.90 -11.07
CA ASP A 533 79.33 -95.87 -10.98
C ASP A 533 80.68 -95.29 -11.48
N GLY A 534 81.63 -95.11 -10.57
CA GLY A 534 83.03 -95.44 -10.86
C GLY A 534 84.05 -94.33 -11.01
N GLN A 535 84.01 -93.23 -10.25
CA GLN A 535 85.19 -92.36 -10.08
C GLN A 535 85.45 -92.00 -8.62
N GLU A 536 86.73 -92.13 -8.23
CA GLU A 536 87.22 -91.96 -6.88
C GLU A 536 87.24 -90.49 -6.45
N ASP A 537 86.87 -90.25 -5.19
CA ASP A 537 86.97 -89.00 -4.44
C ASP A 537 88.22 -88.16 -4.77
N PRO A 538 88.07 -86.90 -5.21
CA PRO A 538 88.98 -85.86 -4.83
C PRO A 538 88.46 -85.20 -3.53
N GLY A 539 89.16 -85.52 -2.44
CA GLY A 539 88.83 -85.08 -1.10
C GLY A 539 88.48 -83.60 -0.95
N PHE A 540 87.43 -83.39 -0.17
CA PHE A 540 87.08 -82.19 0.57
C PHE A 540 88.33 -81.48 1.12
N THR A 541 88.70 -80.38 0.47
CA THR A 541 89.54 -79.33 1.09
C THR A 541 88.64 -78.11 1.22
N PRO A 542 88.28 -77.66 2.44
CA PRO A 542 87.54 -76.43 2.61
C PRO A 542 88.44 -75.27 2.20
N GLY A 543 88.17 -74.72 1.02
CA GLY A 543 88.79 -73.54 0.47
C GLY A 543 88.23 -72.30 1.17
N PHE A 544 89.06 -71.72 2.02
CA PHE A 544 88.98 -70.34 2.47
C PHE A 544 88.74 -69.37 1.29
N PRO A 545 87.81 -68.41 1.45
CA PRO A 545 88.16 -67.02 1.17
C PRO A 545 87.77 -66.08 2.32
N SER A 546 87.87 -66.50 3.58
CA SER A 546 87.63 -65.64 4.76
C SER A 546 88.88 -64.96 5.34
N VAL A 547 89.98 -64.83 4.58
CA VAL A 547 91.23 -64.21 5.10
C VAL A 547 91.80 -63.11 4.18
N LEU A 548 91.06 -62.60 3.19
CA LEU A 548 91.52 -61.46 2.36
C LEU A 548 90.53 -60.29 2.23
N ALA A 549 89.60 -60.15 3.18
CA ALA A 549 88.74 -58.96 3.34
C ALA A 549 88.91 -58.27 4.70
N ALA A 550 90.08 -58.41 5.34
CA ALA A 550 90.40 -57.73 6.62
C ALA A 550 91.54 -56.70 6.49
N ILE A 551 91.91 -56.30 5.26
CA ILE A 551 92.89 -55.22 5.00
C ILE A 551 92.36 -54.32 3.86
N SER A 552 91.19 -53.69 4.05
CA SER A 552 90.70 -52.65 3.12
C SER A 552 89.81 -51.54 3.72
N LEU A 553 89.46 -51.55 5.02
CA LEU A 553 88.55 -50.54 5.61
C LEU A 553 89.08 -49.94 6.91
N LEU A 554 90.36 -49.56 6.88
CA LEU A 554 90.98 -48.65 7.86
C LEU A 554 91.82 -47.64 7.07
N GLY A 555 91.12 -46.85 6.26
CA GLY A 555 91.75 -45.97 5.27
C GLY A 555 90.83 -44.95 4.61
N ALA A 556 89.78 -44.46 5.28
CA ALA A 556 89.02 -43.30 4.81
C ALA A 556 88.36 -42.57 6.00
N ALA A 557 89.18 -42.13 6.96
CA ALA A 557 88.78 -41.17 7.99
C ALA A 557 89.71 -39.95 7.96
N VAL A 558 89.92 -39.38 6.77
CA VAL A 558 90.49 -38.03 6.58
C VAL A 558 90.00 -37.51 5.22
N LEU A 559 88.94 -36.69 5.22
CA LEU A 559 88.68 -35.54 4.31
C LEU A 559 87.18 -35.21 4.31
N GLY A 560 86.80 -34.08 4.92
CA GLY A 560 85.43 -33.57 4.87
C GLY A 560 85.02 -32.61 5.98
N ARG A 561 85.92 -31.73 6.46
CA ARG A 561 85.55 -30.52 7.20
C ARG A 561 85.82 -29.30 6.33
N ARG A 562 84.76 -28.69 5.81
CA ARG A 562 84.55 -27.30 5.38
C ARG A 562 83.02 -27.16 5.38
N LYS A 563 82.31 -26.33 6.14
CA LYS A 563 82.45 -24.94 6.61
C LYS A 563 82.56 -23.88 5.50
N GLU A 564 81.62 -22.94 5.57
CA GLU A 564 81.41 -21.68 4.83
C GLU A 564 80.46 -21.89 3.62
N ASP A 565 79.32 -21.21 3.48
CA ASP A 565 78.72 -20.04 4.16
C ASP A 565 77.18 -20.17 4.18
#